data_AF-A0A916GTP6-F1
#
_entry.id   AF-A0A916GTP6-F1
#
_cell.length_a   1.000
_cell.length_b   1.000
_cell.length_c   1.000
_cell.angle_alpha   90.00
_cell.angle_beta   90.00
_cell.angle_gamma   90.00
#
_symmetry.space_group_name_H-M   'P 1'
#
loop_
_entity.id
_entity.type
_entity.pdbx_description
1 polymer ?
#
loop_
_entity_poly.entity_id
_entity_poly.type
_entity_poly.pdbx_seq_one_letter_code
_entity_poly.pdbx_strand_id
1 'polypeptide(L)'
;MLNGSFVLVRGSGDVASAVAHVLFQAGYAVVIHESSQPTATRRKMAFTDAVFDDSAILEGVEARRVDDLSLLWGMSSEQKFIPLVTMDFFETLAILRPRILVDARMRKHSQPESQIQLAELTIGLGPNFIAGETVHLAIETGWGEDLGKVIEKGSTNPLQGEPREIEGHARDRYVYAPVTGIFFTAHQIGDKVEAGEEIARVDSIPLFAPICGTLRGLTHDGIPVSPKSKVIEIDPRIENAQVSGIAERPARIAKGVLEAVRMKQSLR
;
A
#
# COMPACT_ATOMS: atom_id res chain seq x y z
N MET A 1 -7.88 -25.95 15.01
CA MET A 1 -7.83 -24.67 15.75
C MET A 1 -6.90 -23.74 15.00
N LEU A 2 -7.41 -22.68 14.36
CA LEU A 2 -6.65 -21.75 13.50
C LEU A 2 -5.93 -20.68 14.33
N ASN A 3 -5.18 -21.07 15.36
CA ASN A 3 -4.29 -20.14 16.04
C ASN A 3 -3.06 -19.90 15.15
N GLY A 4 -2.93 -18.69 14.60
CA GLY A 4 -1.68 -18.20 13.99
C GLY A 4 -1.44 -18.49 12.51
N SER A 5 -2.45 -18.84 11.70
CA SER A 5 -2.26 -19.08 10.24
C SER A 5 -2.37 -17.82 9.36
N PHE A 6 -2.49 -16.63 9.97
CA PHE A 6 -2.69 -15.40 9.23
C PHE A 6 -1.41 -14.87 8.58
N VAL A 7 -1.61 -14.18 7.45
CA VAL A 7 -0.63 -13.26 6.86
C VAL A 7 -1.07 -11.83 7.16
N LEU A 8 -0.28 -11.12 7.96
CA LEU A 8 -0.52 -9.71 8.26
C LEU A 8 0.25 -8.85 7.25
N VAL A 9 -0.45 -8.04 6.47
CA VAL A 9 0.13 -7.10 5.51
C VAL A 9 0.03 -5.69 6.10
N ARG A 10 1.17 -5.02 6.31
CA ARG A 10 1.20 -3.63 6.81
C ARG A 10 1.12 -2.64 5.66
N GLY A 11 0.23 -1.67 5.79
CA GLY A 11 -0.11 -0.68 4.78
C GLY A 11 -1.31 -1.11 3.94
N SER A 12 -2.02 -0.12 3.42
CA SER A 12 -3.21 -0.30 2.57
C SER A 12 -3.03 0.26 1.16
N GLY A 13 -1.88 0.89 0.84
CA GLY A 13 -1.63 1.49 -0.47
C GLY A 13 -1.61 0.45 -1.62
N ASP A 14 -1.36 0.92 -2.84
CA ASP A 14 -1.41 0.10 -4.08
C ASP A 14 -0.56 -1.18 -4.01
N VAL A 15 0.68 -1.10 -3.52
CA VAL A 15 1.56 -2.27 -3.36
C VAL A 15 1.03 -3.24 -2.31
N ALA A 16 0.64 -2.73 -1.14
CA ALA A 16 0.14 -3.57 -0.04
C ALA A 16 -1.16 -4.28 -0.42
N SER A 17 -2.04 -3.58 -1.12
CA SER A 17 -3.31 -4.11 -1.60
C SER A 17 -3.10 -5.19 -2.66
N ALA A 18 -2.16 -5.00 -3.59
CA ALA A 18 -1.82 -6.04 -4.57
C ALA A 18 -1.27 -7.31 -3.91
N VAL A 19 -0.44 -7.15 -2.87
CA VAL A 19 0.08 -8.26 -2.05
C VAL A 19 -1.06 -8.98 -1.33
N ALA A 20 -1.93 -8.24 -0.64
CA ALA A 20 -3.06 -8.81 0.07
C ALA A 20 -4.00 -9.55 -0.88
N HIS A 21 -4.28 -8.94 -2.04
CA HIS A 21 -5.10 -9.54 -3.10
C HIS A 21 -4.53 -10.87 -3.60
N VAL A 22 -3.24 -10.91 -3.99
CA VAL A 22 -2.65 -12.14 -4.57
C VAL A 22 -2.54 -13.27 -3.55
N LEU A 23 -2.28 -12.94 -2.28
CA LEU A 23 -2.23 -13.92 -1.20
C LEU A 23 -3.63 -14.45 -0.87
N PHE A 24 -4.63 -13.58 -0.82
CA PHE A 24 -6.02 -13.99 -0.60
C PHE A 24 -6.51 -14.90 -1.73
N GLN A 25 -6.27 -14.53 -2.99
CA GLN A 25 -6.58 -15.36 -4.16
C GLN A 25 -5.82 -16.71 -4.16
N ALA A 26 -4.65 -16.78 -3.53
CA ALA A 26 -3.91 -18.02 -3.34
C ALA A 26 -4.38 -18.84 -2.11
N GLY A 27 -5.47 -18.43 -1.44
CA GLY A 27 -6.11 -19.15 -0.34
C GLY A 27 -5.52 -18.86 1.04
N TYR A 28 -4.65 -17.86 1.19
CA TYR A 28 -4.11 -17.47 2.50
C TYR A 28 -5.13 -16.65 3.29
N ALA A 29 -5.16 -16.84 4.61
CA ALA A 29 -5.94 -15.99 5.52
C ALA A 29 -5.19 -14.65 5.71
N VAL A 30 -5.55 -13.64 4.94
CA VAL A 30 -4.88 -12.33 4.92
C VAL A 30 -5.60 -11.34 5.84
N VAL A 31 -4.86 -10.51 6.55
CA VAL A 31 -5.36 -9.32 7.26
C VAL A 31 -4.50 -8.13 6.88
N ILE A 32 -5.12 -6.99 6.59
CA ILE A 32 -4.44 -5.71 6.31
C ILE A 32 -4.40 -4.89 7.61
N HIS A 33 -3.23 -4.37 7.97
CA HIS A 33 -3.07 -3.40 9.04
C HIS A 33 -2.74 -2.03 8.44
N GLU A 34 -3.45 -0.99 8.87
CA GLU A 34 -3.22 0.39 8.45
C GLU A 34 -3.40 1.36 9.62
N SER A 35 -2.90 2.58 9.50
CA SER A 35 -3.31 3.70 10.35
C SER A 35 -4.79 4.06 10.16
N SER A 36 -5.40 4.78 11.12
CA SER A 36 -6.78 5.24 10.98
C SER A 36 -6.97 6.38 9.96
N GLN A 37 -5.87 7.01 9.51
CA GLN A 37 -5.88 8.16 8.61
C GLN A 37 -4.75 8.05 7.57
N PRO A 38 -4.78 7.02 6.70
CA PRO A 38 -3.75 6.82 5.70
C PRO A 38 -3.79 7.89 4.61
N THR A 39 -2.62 8.34 4.19
CA THR A 39 -2.49 9.37 3.13
C THR A 39 -2.27 8.78 1.74
N ALA A 40 -2.66 7.53 1.48
CA ALA A 40 -2.45 6.90 0.18
C ALA A 40 -3.28 7.62 -0.90
N THR A 41 -2.66 7.95 -2.03
CA THR A 41 -3.32 8.70 -3.11
C THR A 41 -4.04 7.79 -4.11
N ARG A 42 -3.49 6.61 -4.42
CA ARG A 42 -4.04 5.70 -5.45
C ARG A 42 -5.17 4.83 -4.89
N ARG A 43 -6.20 5.47 -4.32
CA ARG A 43 -7.25 4.80 -3.55
C ARG A 43 -8.06 3.81 -4.38
N LYS A 44 -8.40 4.13 -5.63
CA LYS A 44 -9.07 3.21 -6.58
C LYS A 44 -8.19 2.04 -7.09
N MET A 45 -6.92 1.98 -6.71
CA MET A 45 -5.98 0.88 -6.98
C MET A 45 -5.63 0.09 -5.72
N ALA A 46 -6.37 0.33 -4.64
CA ALA A 46 -6.02 -0.07 -3.29
C ALA A 46 -7.27 -0.37 -2.46
N PHE A 47 -7.06 -1.00 -1.30
CA PHE A 47 -8.08 -1.20 -0.28
C PHE A 47 -8.14 -0.05 0.73
N THR A 48 -7.37 1.03 0.53
CA THR A 48 -7.31 2.18 1.44
C THR A 48 -8.68 2.74 1.79
N ASP A 49 -9.62 2.80 0.84
CA ASP A 49 -10.96 3.35 1.07
C ASP A 49 -11.75 2.58 2.12
N ALA A 50 -11.45 1.29 2.36
CA ALA A 50 -12.08 0.54 3.43
C ALA A 50 -11.82 1.13 4.81
N VAL A 51 -10.73 1.89 4.99
CA VAL A 51 -10.46 2.63 6.24
C VAL A 51 -11.54 3.67 6.53
N PHE A 52 -12.14 4.27 5.49
CA PHE A 52 -13.07 5.38 5.61
C PHE A 52 -14.53 4.95 5.37
N ASP A 53 -14.75 4.11 4.35
CA ASP A 53 -16.06 3.72 3.83
C ASP A 53 -16.51 2.30 4.28
N ASP A 54 -15.88 1.77 5.34
CA ASP A 54 -16.02 0.40 5.88
C ASP A 54 -15.62 -0.74 4.92
N SER A 55 -15.60 -0.51 3.60
CA SER A 55 -15.23 -1.51 2.61
C SER A 55 -14.62 -0.92 1.35
N ALA A 56 -13.86 -1.73 0.62
CA ALA A 56 -13.34 -1.39 -0.71
C ALA A 56 -13.23 -2.65 -1.56
N ILE A 57 -13.46 -2.51 -2.87
CA ILE A 57 -13.34 -3.61 -3.84
C ILE A 57 -12.18 -3.34 -4.78
N LEU A 58 -11.30 -4.33 -4.93
CA LEU A 58 -10.19 -4.32 -5.89
C LEU A 58 -10.20 -5.63 -6.67
N GLU A 59 -10.40 -5.54 -7.98
CA GLU A 59 -10.41 -6.69 -8.90
C GLU A 59 -11.33 -7.85 -8.44
N GLY A 60 -12.49 -7.49 -7.89
CA GLY A 60 -13.52 -8.45 -7.45
C GLY A 60 -13.30 -9.01 -6.04
N VAL A 61 -12.19 -8.69 -5.38
CA VAL A 61 -11.97 -8.99 -3.96
C VAL A 61 -12.42 -7.82 -3.12
N GLU A 62 -13.16 -8.10 -2.06
CA GLU A 62 -13.58 -7.10 -1.08
C GLU A 62 -12.61 -7.10 0.11
N ALA A 63 -12.25 -5.91 0.60
CA ALA A 63 -11.68 -5.71 1.92
C ALA A 63 -12.69 -4.95 2.80
N ARG A 64 -12.78 -5.31 4.10
CA ARG A 64 -13.69 -4.65 5.05
C ARG A 64 -12.96 -4.25 6.32
N ARG A 65 -13.23 -3.04 6.82
CA ARG A 65 -12.75 -2.61 8.13
C ARG A 65 -13.42 -3.44 9.23
N VAL A 66 -12.61 -3.88 10.18
CA VAL A 66 -13.05 -4.64 11.35
C VAL A 66 -12.49 -3.97 12.59
N ASP A 67 -13.39 -3.52 13.46
CA ASP A 67 -13.03 -2.83 14.70
C ASP A 67 -12.82 -3.80 15.88
N ASP A 68 -13.36 -5.02 15.79
CA ASP A 68 -13.21 -6.07 16.80
C ASP A 68 -12.49 -7.30 16.23
N LEU A 69 -11.23 -7.49 16.63
CA LEU A 69 -10.40 -8.61 16.17
C LEU A 69 -10.93 -9.98 16.58
N SER A 70 -11.76 -10.09 17.63
CA SER A 70 -12.33 -11.37 18.05
C SER A 70 -13.23 -11.99 16.97
N LEU A 71 -13.80 -11.14 16.11
CA LEU A 71 -14.65 -11.57 14.99
C LEU A 71 -13.85 -12.22 13.85
N LEU A 72 -12.54 -11.96 13.75
CA LEU A 72 -11.69 -12.48 12.67
C LEU A 72 -11.58 -14.01 12.69
N TRP A 73 -11.62 -14.63 13.87
CA TRP A 73 -11.55 -16.09 14.00
C TRP A 73 -12.79 -16.80 13.45
N GLY A 74 -13.96 -16.16 13.51
CA GLY A 74 -15.19 -16.69 12.92
C GLY A 74 -15.30 -16.46 11.40
N MET A 75 -14.66 -15.41 10.90
CA MET A 75 -14.70 -15.02 9.48
C MET A 75 -13.71 -15.79 8.60
N SER A 76 -12.61 -16.28 9.20
CA SER A 76 -11.52 -16.98 8.52
C SER A 76 -11.95 -18.28 7.81
N SER A 77 -13.03 -18.94 8.27
CA SER A 77 -13.50 -20.20 7.68
C SER A 77 -14.19 -20.05 6.32
N GLU A 78 -14.68 -18.85 5.98
CA GLU A 78 -15.43 -18.64 4.73
C GLU A 78 -14.65 -17.85 3.67
N GLN A 79 -13.52 -17.22 4.03
CA GLN A 79 -12.67 -16.40 3.13
C GLN A 79 -13.47 -15.54 2.14
N LYS A 80 -14.49 -14.80 2.62
CA LYS A 80 -15.35 -13.99 1.75
C LYS A 80 -14.77 -12.61 1.41
N PHE A 81 -13.93 -12.08 2.28
CA PHE A 81 -13.31 -10.76 2.15
C PHE A 81 -12.00 -10.72 2.97
N ILE A 82 -11.18 -9.68 2.73
CA ILE A 82 -9.95 -9.42 3.48
C ILE A 82 -10.25 -8.44 4.63
N PRO A 83 -10.08 -8.82 5.90
CA PRO A 83 -10.21 -7.88 7.01
C PRO A 83 -9.12 -6.80 6.99
N LEU A 84 -9.52 -5.56 7.23
CA LEU A 84 -8.65 -4.42 7.42
C LEU A 84 -8.81 -3.89 8.84
N VAL A 85 -7.71 -3.65 9.54
CA VAL A 85 -7.71 -3.23 10.94
C VAL A 85 -6.88 -1.96 11.11
N THR A 86 -7.37 -1.05 11.95
CA THR A 86 -6.77 0.29 12.14
C THR A 86 -6.24 0.56 13.56
N MET A 87 -6.31 -0.45 14.43
CA MET A 87 -5.84 -0.37 15.81
C MET A 87 -4.30 -0.37 15.91
N ASP A 88 -3.78 -0.24 17.14
CA ASP A 88 -2.34 -0.24 17.35
C ASP A 88 -1.68 -1.50 16.78
N PHE A 89 -0.48 -1.31 16.23
CA PHE A 89 0.22 -2.39 15.54
C PHE A 89 0.66 -3.50 16.50
N PHE A 90 1.14 -3.16 17.69
CA PHE A 90 1.60 -4.16 18.66
C PHE A 90 0.42 -4.85 19.35
N GLU A 91 -0.69 -4.13 19.57
CA GLU A 91 -1.96 -4.76 19.99
C GLU A 91 -2.45 -5.77 18.93
N THR A 92 -2.44 -5.38 17.66
CA THR A 92 -2.78 -6.28 16.54
C THR A 92 -1.88 -7.51 16.55
N LEU A 93 -0.56 -7.36 16.70
CA LEU A 93 0.37 -8.50 16.76
C LEU A 93 0.10 -9.42 17.96
N ALA A 94 -0.18 -8.85 19.13
CA ALA A 94 -0.41 -9.61 20.36
C ALA A 94 -1.66 -10.51 20.26
N ILE A 95 -2.72 -10.01 19.61
CA ILE A 95 -3.99 -10.71 19.41
C ILE A 95 -3.89 -11.71 18.25
N LEU A 96 -3.40 -11.25 17.10
CA LEU A 96 -3.50 -11.97 15.84
C LEU A 96 -2.39 -13.02 15.68
N ARG A 97 -1.21 -12.78 16.28
CA ARG A 97 -0.01 -13.63 16.27
C ARG A 97 0.24 -14.22 14.87
N PRO A 98 0.47 -13.37 13.86
CA PRO A 98 0.57 -13.82 12.49
C PRO A 98 1.80 -14.72 12.30
N ARG A 99 1.68 -15.74 11.46
CA ARG A 99 2.83 -16.57 11.05
C ARG A 99 3.69 -15.84 10.02
N ILE A 100 3.08 -14.97 9.23
CA ILE A 100 3.77 -14.19 8.20
C ILE A 100 3.43 -12.71 8.40
N LEU A 101 4.46 -11.87 8.48
CA LEU A 101 4.34 -10.41 8.47
C LEU A 101 4.95 -9.87 7.17
N VAL A 102 4.17 -9.14 6.39
CA VAL A 102 4.66 -8.44 5.20
C VAL A 102 4.62 -6.94 5.46
N ASP A 103 5.78 -6.27 5.46
CA ASP A 103 5.85 -4.82 5.55
C ASP A 103 5.78 -4.19 4.16
N ALA A 104 4.59 -3.73 3.80
CA ALA A 104 4.29 -3.08 2.53
C ALA A 104 4.02 -1.57 2.70
N ARG A 105 4.51 -0.95 3.79
CA ARG A 105 4.37 0.50 4.03
C ARG A 105 5.21 1.36 3.08
N MET A 106 6.17 0.76 2.37
CA MET A 106 6.99 1.41 1.33
C MET A 106 7.67 2.71 1.80
N ARG A 107 8.23 2.71 3.02
CA ARG A 107 8.83 3.91 3.63
C ARG A 107 10.17 4.25 2.98
N LYS A 108 10.13 5.12 1.97
CA LYS A 108 11.27 5.37 1.07
C LYS A 108 12.49 6.04 1.70
N HIS A 109 12.31 6.81 2.76
CA HIS A 109 13.33 7.70 3.33
C HIS A 109 13.76 7.33 4.75
N SER A 110 13.23 6.24 5.30
CA SER A 110 13.59 5.75 6.63
C SER A 110 14.37 4.44 6.52
N GLN A 111 15.28 4.22 7.45
CA GLN A 111 15.81 2.88 7.70
C GLN A 111 14.71 2.06 8.40
N PRO A 112 14.35 0.88 7.87
CA PRO A 112 13.31 0.06 8.48
C PRO A 112 13.74 -0.46 9.86
N GLU A 113 12.79 -0.56 10.78
CA GLU A 113 13.00 -1.26 12.05
C GLU A 113 13.22 -2.76 11.81
N SER A 114 13.93 -3.44 12.73
CA SER A 114 14.00 -4.91 12.69
C SER A 114 12.66 -5.53 13.08
N GLN A 115 12.24 -6.52 12.31
CA GLN A 115 10.95 -7.20 12.40
C GLN A 115 11.11 -8.72 12.51
N ILE A 116 12.33 -9.26 12.47
CA ILE A 116 12.60 -10.71 12.49
C ILE A 116 11.91 -11.44 13.65
N GLN A 117 11.69 -10.76 14.78
CA GLN A 117 11.07 -11.36 15.96
C GLN A 117 9.53 -11.23 16.01
N LEU A 118 8.91 -10.61 15.01
CA LEU A 118 7.47 -10.30 15.03
C LEU A 118 6.58 -11.41 14.43
N ALA A 119 7.16 -12.33 13.64
CA ALA A 119 6.46 -13.48 13.06
C ALA A 119 7.47 -14.58 12.63
N GLU A 120 7.00 -15.79 12.35
CA GLU A 120 7.86 -16.91 11.88
C GLU A 120 8.52 -16.63 10.51
N LEU A 121 7.88 -15.79 9.70
CA LEU A 121 8.43 -15.24 8.47
C LEU A 121 8.11 -13.75 8.41
N THR A 122 9.12 -12.92 8.15
CA THR A 122 8.94 -11.49 7.93
C THR A 122 9.50 -11.11 6.57
N ILE A 123 8.71 -10.40 5.80
CA ILE A 123 9.02 -10.00 4.42
C ILE A 123 8.99 -8.48 4.35
N GLY A 124 10.11 -7.85 4.05
CA GLY A 124 10.20 -6.40 3.86
C GLY A 124 10.13 -6.03 2.38
N LEU A 125 9.22 -5.14 1.99
CA LEU A 125 9.19 -4.61 0.64
C LEU A 125 10.03 -3.34 0.61
N GLY A 126 11.09 -3.34 -0.22
CA GLY A 126 12.07 -2.27 -0.30
C GLY A 126 11.46 -0.87 -0.43
N PRO A 127 12.24 0.19 -0.19
CA PRO A 127 13.70 0.15 -0.13
C PRO A 127 14.25 -0.12 1.29
N ASN A 128 15.58 -0.28 1.37
CA ASN A 128 16.39 -0.32 2.58
C ASN A 128 16.18 -1.52 3.54
N PHE A 129 15.36 -2.50 3.19
CA PHE A 129 15.29 -3.75 3.96
C PHE A 129 16.53 -4.60 3.68
N ILE A 130 17.06 -5.20 4.74
CA ILE A 130 18.20 -6.12 4.74
C ILE A 130 17.73 -7.50 5.20
N ALA A 131 17.81 -8.48 4.31
CA ALA A 131 17.47 -9.87 4.58
C ALA A 131 18.50 -10.50 5.52
N GLY A 132 18.03 -11.12 6.60
CA GLY A 132 18.82 -11.68 7.69
C GLY A 132 19.10 -10.70 8.85
N GLU A 133 18.77 -9.41 8.70
CA GLU A 133 19.01 -8.39 9.73
C GLU A 133 17.71 -7.66 10.15
N THR A 134 17.05 -7.02 9.19
CA THR A 134 15.78 -6.31 9.45
C THR A 134 14.56 -7.19 9.25
N VAL A 135 14.64 -8.13 8.31
CA VAL A 135 13.57 -9.07 7.93
C VAL A 135 14.18 -10.40 7.54
N HIS A 136 13.39 -11.47 7.51
CA HIS A 136 13.87 -12.76 7.04
C HIS A 136 14.15 -12.75 5.53
N LEU A 137 13.23 -12.19 4.75
CA LEU A 137 13.33 -12.02 3.30
C LEU A 137 13.01 -10.59 2.94
N ALA A 138 13.59 -10.08 1.86
CA ALA A 138 13.23 -8.78 1.30
C ALA A 138 12.81 -8.93 -0.17
N ILE A 139 11.96 -8.02 -0.66
CA ILE A 139 11.55 -7.97 -2.07
C ILE A 139 12.03 -6.66 -2.68
N GLU A 140 12.71 -6.75 -3.83
CA GLU A 140 13.12 -5.58 -4.59
C GLU A 140 11.90 -4.88 -5.21
N THR A 141 11.82 -3.55 -5.06
CA THR A 141 10.68 -2.74 -5.48
C THR A 141 11.05 -1.59 -6.43
N GLY A 142 12.34 -1.37 -6.69
CA GLY A 142 12.85 -0.48 -7.72
C GLY A 142 12.52 -1.01 -9.11
N TRP A 143 12.29 -0.10 -10.06
CA TRP A 143 12.11 -0.50 -11.46
C TRP A 143 13.39 -1.13 -12.01
N GLY A 144 13.25 -2.13 -12.86
CA GLY A 144 14.37 -2.84 -13.49
C GLY A 144 14.09 -4.33 -13.64
N GLU A 145 15.14 -5.07 -13.98
CA GLU A 145 15.09 -6.52 -14.13
C GLU A 145 14.74 -7.22 -12.80
N ASP A 146 15.33 -6.74 -11.71
CA ASP A 146 15.14 -7.30 -10.37
C ASP A 146 13.80 -6.91 -9.71
N LEU A 147 12.93 -6.11 -10.34
CA LEU A 147 11.64 -5.75 -9.74
C LEU A 147 10.80 -6.99 -9.40
N GLY A 148 10.49 -7.16 -8.11
CA GLY A 148 9.74 -8.29 -7.55
C GLY A 148 10.63 -9.47 -7.14
N LYS A 149 11.95 -9.39 -7.27
CA LYS A 149 12.87 -10.46 -6.90
C LYS A 149 12.93 -10.66 -5.39
N VAL A 150 12.96 -11.92 -4.97
CA VAL A 150 13.18 -12.32 -3.58
C VAL A 150 14.68 -12.23 -3.25
N ILE A 151 14.99 -11.49 -2.20
CA ILE A 151 16.34 -11.32 -1.65
C ILE A 151 16.42 -12.12 -0.34
N GLU A 152 17.21 -13.19 -0.36
CA GLU A 152 17.46 -14.06 0.80
C GLU A 152 18.67 -13.63 1.62
N LYS A 153 19.58 -12.86 1.02
CA LYS A 153 20.78 -12.31 1.68
C LYS A 153 21.14 -10.96 1.07
N GLY A 154 21.40 -9.98 1.92
CA GLY A 154 21.75 -8.61 1.50
C GLY A 154 20.55 -7.66 1.50
N SER A 155 20.72 -6.49 0.91
CA SER A 155 19.75 -5.39 0.97
C SER A 155 18.99 -5.18 -0.35
N THR A 156 17.72 -4.78 -0.26
CA THR A 156 17.04 -4.12 -1.40
C THR A 156 17.77 -2.85 -1.77
N ASN A 157 17.68 -2.44 -3.04
CA ASN A 157 18.26 -1.18 -3.47
C ASN A 157 17.67 0.00 -2.69
N PRO A 158 18.47 1.05 -2.41
CA PRO A 158 17.94 2.30 -1.88
C PRO A 158 16.97 2.92 -2.89
N LEU A 159 16.14 3.87 -2.44
CA LEU A 159 15.29 4.62 -3.37
C LEU A 159 16.17 5.28 -4.45
N GLN A 160 16.04 4.83 -5.70
CA GLN A 160 16.71 5.44 -6.83
C GLN A 160 15.81 6.50 -7.49
N GLY A 161 16.30 7.74 -7.55
CA GLY A 161 15.89 8.76 -8.52
C GLY A 161 14.44 9.24 -8.49
N GLU A 162 14.04 9.79 -9.64
CA GLU A 162 12.73 10.36 -9.92
C GLU A 162 11.65 9.26 -10.14
N PRO A 163 10.36 9.58 -9.95
CA PRO A 163 9.28 8.70 -10.37
C PRO A 163 9.39 8.32 -11.86
N ARG A 164 8.89 7.15 -12.24
CA ARG A 164 8.79 6.73 -13.65
C ARG A 164 8.05 7.79 -14.46
N GLU A 165 8.68 8.18 -15.56
CA GLU A 165 8.14 9.12 -16.54
C GLU A 165 6.93 8.54 -17.27
N ILE A 166 5.94 9.40 -17.53
CA ILE A 166 4.76 9.13 -18.34
C ILE A 166 4.60 10.34 -19.27
N GLU A 167 4.71 10.13 -20.58
CA GLU A 167 4.60 11.19 -21.60
C GLU A 167 5.45 12.44 -21.31
N GLY A 168 6.73 12.27 -20.92
CA GLY A 168 7.62 13.40 -20.61
C GLY A 168 7.49 13.97 -19.19
N HIS A 169 6.51 13.50 -18.40
CA HIS A 169 6.27 13.98 -17.03
C HIS A 169 6.67 12.95 -15.97
N ALA A 170 7.42 13.36 -14.96
CA ALA A 170 7.96 12.50 -13.90
C ALA A 170 7.49 12.95 -12.52
N ARG A 171 8.19 13.89 -11.88
CA ARG A 171 7.84 14.40 -10.54
C ARG A 171 6.83 15.53 -10.57
N ASP A 172 6.84 16.31 -11.63
CA ASP A 172 5.93 17.42 -11.92
C ASP A 172 4.47 16.98 -12.04
N ARG A 173 4.19 15.69 -12.24
CA ARG A 173 2.83 15.14 -12.19
C ARG A 173 2.27 14.90 -10.77
N TYR A 174 3.03 15.23 -9.73
CA TYR A 174 2.61 15.05 -8.34
C TYR A 174 2.49 16.38 -7.62
N VAL A 175 1.48 16.50 -6.76
CA VAL A 175 1.36 17.62 -5.81
C VAL A 175 1.60 17.12 -4.40
N TYR A 176 2.32 17.93 -3.64
CA TYR A 176 2.70 17.65 -2.27
C TYR A 176 2.08 18.70 -1.34
N ALA A 177 1.66 18.26 -0.15
CA ALA A 177 1.16 19.17 0.87
C ALA A 177 2.30 20.16 1.27
N PRO A 178 2.05 21.48 1.20
CA PRO A 178 3.06 22.49 1.50
C PRO A 178 3.23 22.70 3.02
N VAL A 179 2.17 22.42 3.77
CA VAL A 179 2.07 22.63 5.22
C VAL A 179 1.40 21.42 5.88
N THR A 180 1.45 21.36 7.21
CA THR A 180 0.56 20.51 8.00
C THR A 180 -0.84 21.11 7.99
N GLY A 181 -1.87 20.31 7.81
CA GLY A 181 -3.27 20.75 7.84
C GLY A 181 -4.23 19.65 7.42
N ILE A 182 -5.51 19.98 7.28
CA ILE A 182 -6.53 19.07 6.76
C ILE A 182 -6.61 19.21 5.24
N PHE A 183 -6.54 18.09 4.53
CA PHE A 183 -6.68 18.05 3.08
C PHE A 183 -8.16 18.07 2.68
N PHE A 184 -8.55 19.00 1.82
CA PHE A 184 -9.92 19.14 1.31
C PHE A 184 -9.95 19.07 -0.21
N THR A 185 -10.88 18.32 -0.78
CA THR A 185 -11.09 18.27 -2.23
C THR A 185 -12.54 17.91 -2.57
N ALA A 186 -13.08 18.54 -3.61
CA ALA A 186 -14.36 18.15 -4.20
C ALA A 186 -14.19 17.22 -5.42
N HIS A 187 -12.95 16.96 -5.83
CA HIS A 187 -12.63 16.14 -6.99
C HIS A 187 -12.62 14.65 -6.64
N GLN A 188 -12.68 13.82 -7.68
CA GLN A 188 -12.56 12.38 -7.58
C GLN A 188 -11.43 11.85 -8.47
N ILE A 189 -10.90 10.68 -8.08
CA ILE A 189 -10.00 9.92 -8.96
C ILE A 189 -10.77 9.58 -10.25
N GLY A 190 -10.21 9.96 -11.40
CA GLY A 190 -10.83 9.84 -12.72
C GLY A 190 -11.26 11.16 -13.33
N ASP A 191 -11.32 12.25 -12.56
CA ASP A 191 -11.65 13.57 -13.12
C ASP A 191 -10.55 14.06 -14.06
N LYS A 192 -10.96 14.72 -15.15
CA LYS A 192 -10.05 15.44 -16.05
C LYS A 192 -9.81 16.84 -15.49
N VAL A 193 -8.57 17.30 -15.51
CA VAL A 193 -8.17 18.61 -14.98
C VAL A 193 -7.28 19.36 -15.97
N GLU A 194 -7.37 20.68 -15.95
CA GLU A 194 -6.51 21.58 -16.72
C GLU A 194 -5.37 22.13 -15.86
N ALA A 195 -4.21 22.40 -16.47
CA ALA A 195 -3.08 23.01 -15.77
C ALA A 195 -3.49 24.37 -15.16
N GLY A 196 -3.21 24.56 -13.87
CA GLY A 196 -3.60 25.75 -13.10
C GLY A 196 -4.99 25.66 -12.45
N GLU A 197 -5.75 24.59 -12.67
CA GLU A 197 -7.02 24.33 -11.99
C GLU A 197 -6.81 24.04 -10.50
N GLU A 198 -7.64 24.60 -9.61
CA GLU A 198 -7.60 24.31 -8.18
C GLU A 198 -8.24 22.93 -7.91
N ILE A 199 -7.43 21.94 -7.50
CA ILE A 199 -7.89 20.56 -7.25
C ILE A 199 -8.27 20.36 -5.78
N ALA A 200 -7.56 21.02 -4.87
CA ALA A 200 -7.66 20.77 -3.45
C ALA A 200 -7.16 21.95 -2.62
N ARG A 201 -7.33 21.85 -1.30
CA ARG A 201 -6.72 22.75 -0.32
C ARG A 201 -6.08 21.95 0.81
N VAL A 202 -5.06 22.53 1.45
CA VAL A 202 -4.65 22.14 2.80
C VAL A 202 -5.02 23.30 3.71
N ASP A 203 -6.04 23.10 4.55
CA ASP A 203 -6.78 24.16 5.23
C ASP A 203 -7.19 25.28 4.24
N SER A 204 -6.60 26.48 4.37
CA SER A 204 -6.89 27.61 3.48
C SER A 204 -5.94 27.71 2.27
N ILE A 205 -4.92 26.85 2.16
CA ILE A 205 -3.88 26.95 1.12
C ILE A 205 -4.30 26.13 -0.11
N PRO A 206 -4.54 26.77 -1.28
CA PRO A 206 -4.94 26.06 -2.49
C PRO A 206 -3.80 25.26 -3.11
N LEU A 207 -4.17 24.13 -3.71
CA LEU A 207 -3.32 23.23 -4.48
C LEU A 207 -3.84 23.14 -5.91
N PHE A 208 -2.95 23.40 -6.86
CA PHE A 208 -3.30 23.50 -8.27
C PHE A 208 -2.74 22.33 -9.08
N ALA A 209 -3.41 22.01 -10.19
CA ALA A 209 -2.94 21.07 -11.19
C ALA A 209 -1.64 21.58 -11.84
N PRO A 210 -0.49 20.89 -11.70
CA PRO A 210 0.74 21.31 -12.35
C PRO A 210 0.73 21.08 -13.87
N ILE A 211 -0.11 20.14 -14.35
CA ILE A 211 -0.23 19.74 -15.75
C ILE A 211 -1.69 19.39 -16.06
N CYS A 212 -2.08 19.41 -17.35
CA CYS A 212 -3.34 18.84 -17.78
C CYS A 212 -3.28 17.31 -17.68
N GLY A 213 -4.42 16.66 -17.42
CA GLY A 213 -4.47 15.21 -17.39
C GLY A 213 -5.69 14.67 -16.65
N THR A 214 -5.56 13.43 -16.19
CA THR A 214 -6.59 12.76 -15.38
C THR A 214 -6.06 12.54 -13.96
N LEU A 215 -6.88 12.84 -12.94
CA LEU A 215 -6.55 12.57 -11.54
C LEU A 215 -6.44 11.06 -11.31
N ARG A 216 -5.21 10.56 -11.24
CA ARG A 216 -4.90 9.14 -11.03
C ARG A 216 -4.75 8.79 -9.56
N GLY A 217 -4.27 9.74 -8.75
CA GLY A 217 -4.17 9.60 -7.32
C GLY A 217 -4.67 10.86 -6.63
N LEU A 218 -5.48 10.67 -5.60
CA LEU A 218 -6.04 11.73 -4.78
C LEU A 218 -6.21 11.20 -3.36
N THR A 219 -5.56 11.82 -2.38
CA THR A 219 -5.74 11.53 -0.96
C THR A 219 -7.21 11.69 -0.56
N HIS A 220 -7.66 10.95 0.46
CA HIS A 220 -9.03 11.03 0.95
C HIS A 220 -9.35 12.44 1.49
N ASP A 221 -10.57 12.92 1.26
CA ASP A 221 -11.03 14.20 1.77
C ASP A 221 -11.11 14.19 3.31
N GLY A 222 -10.79 15.32 3.95
CA GLY A 222 -10.96 15.51 5.40
C GLY A 222 -9.90 14.86 6.29
N ILE A 223 -8.79 14.34 5.74
CA ILE A 223 -7.71 13.73 6.54
C ILE A 223 -6.55 14.70 6.80
N PRO A 224 -5.82 14.55 7.92
CA PRO A 224 -4.62 15.33 8.14
C PRO A 224 -3.48 14.89 7.22
N VAL A 225 -2.71 15.87 6.74
CA VAL A 225 -1.50 15.68 5.94
C VAL A 225 -0.34 16.45 6.55
N SER A 226 0.87 15.97 6.30
CA SER A 226 2.13 16.63 6.73
C SER A 226 2.83 17.24 5.52
N PRO A 227 3.75 18.21 5.71
CA PRO A 227 4.57 18.74 4.63
C PRO A 227 5.28 17.61 3.88
N LYS A 228 5.30 17.70 2.54
CA LYS A 228 5.86 16.68 1.64
C LYS A 228 5.07 15.36 1.59
N SER A 229 3.92 15.24 2.25
CA SER A 229 2.95 14.19 1.91
C SER A 229 2.54 14.36 0.46
N LYS A 230 2.65 13.29 -0.33
CA LYS A 230 2.11 13.27 -1.69
C LYS A 230 0.59 13.17 -1.58
N VAL A 231 -0.13 14.11 -2.20
CA VAL A 231 -1.60 14.21 -2.06
C VAL A 231 -2.35 14.10 -3.38
N ILE A 232 -1.72 14.48 -4.49
CA ILE A 232 -2.30 14.39 -5.83
C ILE A 232 -1.28 13.76 -6.78
N GLU A 233 -1.76 12.93 -7.70
CA GLU A 233 -1.05 12.40 -8.86
C GLU A 233 -1.92 12.58 -10.10
N ILE A 234 -1.38 13.26 -11.11
CA ILE A 234 -1.99 13.42 -12.42
C ILE A 234 -1.32 12.44 -13.39
N ASP A 235 -2.12 11.81 -14.24
CA ASP A 235 -1.63 11.05 -15.38
C ASP A 235 -1.89 11.86 -16.66
N PRO A 236 -0.87 12.25 -17.43
CA PRO A 236 -1.03 13.12 -18.60
C PRO A 236 -1.78 12.43 -19.76
N ARG A 237 -1.91 11.10 -19.73
CA ARG A 237 -2.62 10.30 -20.74
C ARG A 237 -4.14 10.40 -20.54
N ILE A 238 -4.74 11.54 -20.85
CA ILE A 238 -6.15 11.86 -20.55
C ILE A 238 -7.11 10.68 -20.80
N GLU A 239 -7.07 10.06 -21.99
CA GLU A 239 -7.99 8.97 -22.37
C GLU A 239 -7.52 7.57 -21.93
N ASN A 240 -6.22 7.38 -21.62
CA ASN A 240 -5.62 6.07 -21.34
C ASN A 240 -5.05 5.97 -19.91
N ALA A 241 -5.43 6.89 -19.03
CA ALA A 241 -4.99 6.91 -17.65
C ALA A 241 -5.50 5.65 -16.93
N GLN A 242 -4.58 4.81 -16.46
CA GLN A 242 -4.96 3.76 -15.52
C GLN A 242 -5.24 4.44 -14.17
N VAL A 243 -6.51 4.50 -13.77
CA VAL A 243 -6.96 5.12 -12.52
C VAL A 243 -7.45 4.10 -11.48
N SER A 244 -7.67 2.85 -11.88
CA SER A 244 -8.14 1.76 -11.03
C SER A 244 -7.48 0.42 -11.36
N GLY A 245 -7.71 -0.57 -10.49
CA GLY A 245 -7.15 -1.93 -10.62
C GLY A 245 -5.70 -2.02 -10.18
N ILE A 246 -5.07 -3.17 -10.41
CA ILE A 246 -3.69 -3.42 -9.99
C ILE A 246 -2.73 -3.03 -11.12
N ALA A 247 -1.82 -2.10 -10.85
CA ALA A 247 -0.80 -1.69 -11.81
C ALA A 247 0.36 -2.69 -11.91
N GLU A 248 1.11 -2.62 -13.03
CA GLU A 248 2.24 -3.52 -13.35
C GLU A 248 3.24 -3.70 -12.19
N ARG A 249 3.67 -2.59 -11.58
CA ARG A 249 4.67 -2.62 -10.50
C ARG A 249 4.16 -3.29 -9.22
N PRO A 250 3.02 -2.87 -8.64
CA PRO A 250 2.37 -3.61 -7.55
C PRO A 250 2.17 -5.10 -7.85
N ALA A 251 1.72 -5.47 -9.07
CA ALA A 251 1.53 -6.86 -9.45
C ALA A 251 2.83 -7.68 -9.43
N ARG A 252 3.92 -7.15 -9.98
CA ARG A 252 5.23 -7.83 -9.97
C ARG A 252 5.77 -8.01 -8.55
N ILE A 253 5.64 -6.99 -7.70
CA ILE A 253 6.05 -7.07 -6.29
C ILE A 253 5.21 -8.12 -5.54
N ALA A 254 3.88 -8.12 -5.75
CA ALA A 254 2.97 -9.07 -5.14
C ALA A 254 3.31 -10.53 -5.52
N LYS A 255 3.65 -10.77 -6.79
CA LYS A 255 4.12 -12.08 -7.25
C LYS A 255 5.37 -12.55 -6.49
N GLY A 256 6.34 -11.65 -6.28
CA GLY A 256 7.54 -11.92 -5.49
C GLY A 256 7.24 -12.29 -4.03
N VAL A 257 6.28 -11.60 -3.41
CA VAL A 257 5.83 -11.94 -2.05
C VAL A 257 5.20 -13.33 -2.00
N LEU A 258 4.32 -13.66 -2.96
CA LEU A 258 3.71 -14.98 -3.03
C LEU A 258 4.75 -16.09 -3.20
N GLU A 259 5.77 -15.86 -4.01
CA GLU A 259 6.92 -16.78 -4.17
C GLU A 259 7.67 -16.97 -2.84
N ALA A 260 8.05 -15.88 -2.17
CA ALA A 260 8.73 -15.91 -0.89
C ALA A 260 7.94 -16.68 0.19
N VAL A 261 6.61 -16.50 0.23
CA VAL A 261 5.72 -17.25 1.13
C VAL A 261 5.75 -18.74 0.83
N ARG A 262 5.69 -19.14 -0.45
CA ARG A 262 5.73 -20.54 -0.88
C ARG A 262 7.07 -21.21 -0.59
N MET A 263 8.19 -20.52 -0.82
CA MET A 263 9.55 -21.02 -0.54
C MET A 263 9.71 -21.44 0.93
N LYS A 264 9.18 -20.63 1.86
CA LYS A 264 9.28 -20.94 3.31
C LYS A 264 8.40 -22.12 3.73
N GLN A 265 7.29 -22.36 3.00
CA GLN A 265 6.42 -23.51 3.25
C GLN A 265 7.02 -24.82 2.75
N SER A 266 7.76 -24.81 1.63
CA SER A 266 8.43 -26.02 1.11
C SER A 266 9.65 -26.49 1.91
N LEU A 267 10.13 -25.67 2.86
CA LEU A 267 11.28 -25.98 3.73
C LEU A 267 10.86 -26.57 5.09
N ARG A 268 9.58 -26.89 5.28
CA ARG A 268 9.03 -27.57 6.48
C ARG A 268 8.44 -28.91 6.09
#